data_AF-A0A8T4TIV3-F1
#
_entry.id   AF-A0A8T4TIV3-F1
#
_cell.length_a   1.000
_cell.length_b   1.000
_cell.length_c   1.000
_cell.angle_alpha   90.00
_cell.angle_beta   90.00
_cell.angle_gamma   90.00
#
_symmetry.space_group_name_H-M   'P 1'
#
loop_
_entity.id
_entity.type
_entity.pdbx_description
1 polymer ?
#
loop_
_entity_poly.entity_id
_entity_poly.type
_entity_poly.pdbx_seq_one_letter_code
_entity_poly.pdbx_strand_id
1 'polypeptide(L)' 'MDTTTIAVKNDTLKLLHKVKEELKVNSFDDVIRKLLQEAKTPKKSMFGSLKGLDKEFKREELDRFS' A
#
# COMPACT_ATOMS: atom_id res chain seq x y z
N MET A 1 -0.55 23.76 -10.86
CA MET A 1 -0.56 22.78 -9.75
C MET A 1 0.26 23.42 -8.66
N ASP A 2 -0.35 23.72 -7.52
CA ASP A 2 0.33 24.48 -6.48
C ASP A 2 1.39 23.61 -5.82
N THR A 3 2.57 24.17 -5.60
CA THR A 3 3.72 23.45 -5.05
C THR A 3 4.06 24.01 -3.68
N THR A 4 4.15 23.13 -2.68
CA THR A 4 4.54 23.50 -1.32
C THR A 4 5.86 22.85 -0.97
N THR A 5 6.78 23.63 -0.41
CA THR A 5 8.06 23.12 0.08
C THR A 5 7.91 22.59 1.50
N ILE A 6 8.40 21.37 1.75
CA ILE A 6 8.50 20.79 3.09
C ILE A 6 9.97 20.66 3.46
N ALA A 7 10.32 21.09 4.67
CA ALA A 7 11.65 20.85 5.21
C ALA A 7 11.70 19.45 5.85
N VAL A 8 12.69 18.66 5.47
CA VAL A 8 12.93 17.32 6.02
C VAL A 8 14.38 17.19 6.47
N LYS A 9 14.65 16.27 7.40
CA LYS A 9 16.02 15.97 7.81
C LYS A 9 16.78 15.30 6.66
N ASN A 10 18.10 15.48 6.61
CA ASN A 10 18.95 14.87 5.58
C ASN A 10 18.83 13.34 5.54
N ASP A 11 18.70 12.68 6.69
CA ASP A 11 18.54 11.22 6.71
C ASP A 11 17.19 10.77 6.15
N THR A 12 16.14 11.55 6.37
CA THR A 12 14.83 11.31 5.74
C THR A 12 14.92 11.46 4.22
N LEU A 13 15.65 12.46 3.72
CA LEU A 13 15.87 12.62 2.28
C LEU A 13 16.61 11.41 1.67
N LYS A 14 17.62 10.86 2.34
CA LYS A 14 18.31 9.63 1.90
C LYS A 14 17.37 8.43 1.83
N LEU A 15 16.46 8.29 2.79
CA LEU A 15 15.45 7.23 2.78
C LEU A 15 14.48 7.42 1.60
N LEU A 16 14.01 8.63 1.35
CA LEU A 16 13.14 8.94 0.22
C LEU A 16 13.81 8.61 -1.12
N HIS A 17 15.12 8.87 -1.26
CA HIS A 17 15.87 8.46 -2.45
C HIS A 17 15.89 6.94 -2.64
N LYS A 18 16.16 6.17 -1.59
CA LYS A 18 16.13 4.69 -1.68
C LYS A 18 14.76 4.17 -2.11
N VAL A 19 13.71 4.66 -1.47
CA VAL A 19 12.33 4.26 -1.78
C VAL A 19 11.93 4.68 -3.21
N LYS A 20 12.41 5.83 -3.68
CA LYS A 20 12.19 6.28 -5.06
C LYS A 20 12.73 5.28 -6.10
N GLU A 21 13.94 4.78 -5.88
CA GLU A 21 14.56 3.75 -6.73
C GLU A 21 13.81 2.41 -6.65
N GLU A 22 13.44 1.98 -5.44
CA GLU A 22 12.69 0.73 -5.21
C GLU A 22 11.32 0.76 -5.91
N LEU A 23 10.60 1.87 -5.80
CA LEU A 23 9.27 2.04 -6.41
C LEU A 23 9.31 2.45 -7.89
N LYS A 24 10.50 2.72 -8.44
CA LYS A 24 10.75 3.18 -9.81
C LYS A 24 9.86 4.37 -10.20
N VAL A 25 9.79 5.39 -9.35
CA VAL A 25 8.97 6.59 -9.57
C VAL A 25 9.80 7.83 -9.87
N ASN A 26 9.20 8.80 -10.55
CA ASN A 26 9.92 9.95 -11.11
C ASN A 26 10.07 11.11 -10.11
N SER A 27 9.17 11.23 -9.12
CA SER A 27 9.17 12.33 -8.15
C SER A 27 9.06 11.85 -6.70
N PHE A 28 9.46 12.71 -5.75
CA PHE A 28 9.22 12.47 -4.33
C PHE A 28 7.74 12.60 -3.95
N ASP A 29 6.96 13.39 -4.69
CA ASP A 29 5.50 13.47 -4.48
C ASP A 29 4.85 12.10 -4.75
N ASP A 30 5.26 11.42 -5.82
CA ASP A 30 4.79 10.07 -6.15
C ASP A 30 5.14 9.05 -5.05
N VAL A 31 6.35 9.16 -4.48
CA VAL A 31 6.78 8.32 -3.34
C VAL A 31 5.85 8.55 -2.15
N ILE A 32 5.66 9.81 -1.76
CA ILE A 32 4.83 10.18 -0.60
C ILE A 32 3.38 9.70 -0.80
N ARG A 33 2.82 9.89 -2.00
CA ARG A 33 1.46 9.43 -2.33
C ARG A 33 1.31 7.92 -2.25
N LYS A 34 2.26 7.16 -2.82
CA LYS A 34 2.24 5.69 -2.75
C LYS A 34 2.33 5.20 -1.30
N LEU A 35 3.26 5.75 -0.51
CA LEU A 35 3.41 5.39 0.90
C LEU A 35 2.14 5.72 1.70
N LEU A 36 1.52 6.87 1.46
CA LEU A 36 0.25 7.24 2.09
C LEU A 36 -0.89 6.31 1.68
N GLN A 37 -0.94 5.91 0.42
CA GLN A 37 -1.94 4.97 -0.07
C GLN A 37 -1.77 3.60 0.58
N GLU A 38 -0.55 3.08 0.67
CA GLU A 38 -0.25 1.81 1.35
C GLU A 38 -0.56 1.85 2.85
N ALA A 39 -0.26 2.97 3.52
CA ALA A 39 -0.53 3.15 4.94
C ALA A 39 -2.03 3.27 5.23
N LYS A 40 -2.81 3.88 4.32
CA LYS A 40 -4.25 4.09 4.48
C LYS A 40 -5.10 2.96 3.92
N THR A 41 -4.58 2.16 3.00
CA THR A 41 -5.29 1.00 2.45
C THR A 41 -5.30 -0.10 3.51
N PRO A 42 -6.47 -0.54 3.99
CA PRO A 42 -6.54 -1.68 4.88
C PRO A 42 -5.85 -2.86 4.21
N LYS A 43 -4.84 -3.44 4.86
CA LYS A 43 -4.26 -4.70 4.35
C LYS A 43 -5.44 -5.67 4.20
N LYS A 44 -5.68 -6.17 2.98
CA LYS A 44 -6.62 -7.27 2.76
C LYS A 44 -6.26 -8.34 3.78
N SER A 45 -7.19 -8.59 4.70
CA SER A 45 -7.09 -9.48 5.87
C SER A 45 -5.87 -10.40 5.90
N MET A 46 -4.98 -10.19 6.89
CA MET A 46 -3.85 -11.07 7.21
C MET A 46 -3.92 -11.48 8.69
N PHE A 47 -5.11 -11.74 9.21
CA PHE A 47 -5.25 -12.32 10.55
C PHE A 47 -5.04 -13.85 10.43
N GLY A 48 -3.83 -14.32 10.78
CA GLY A 48 -3.47 -15.75 10.86
C GLY A 48 -2.63 -16.31 9.69
N SER A 49 -2.14 -17.54 9.87
CA SER A 49 -1.14 -18.30 9.11
C SER A 49 -1.40 -18.56 7.62
N LEU A 50 -2.45 -17.95 7.03
CA LEU A 50 -2.93 -18.26 5.68
C LEU A 50 -2.60 -17.14 4.71
N LYS A 51 -1.30 -16.97 4.43
CA LYS A 51 -0.83 -16.18 3.27
C LYS A 51 -1.12 -16.98 1.99
N GLY A 52 -2.26 -16.72 1.34
CA GLY A 52 -2.56 -17.34 0.04
C GLY A 52 -4.04 -17.57 -0.27
N LEU A 53 -4.95 -17.29 0.66
CA LEU A 53 -6.38 -17.23 0.38
C LEU A 53 -6.74 -15.82 -0.11
N ASP A 54 -6.36 -15.54 -1.35
CA ASP A 54 -6.70 -14.33 -2.10
C ASP A 54 -8.16 -14.29 -2.57
N LYS A 55 -8.86 -15.43 -2.51
CA LYS A 55 -10.27 -15.53 -2.83
C LYS A 55 -11.11 -15.13 -1.63
N GLU A 56 -11.93 -14.09 -1.84
CA GLU A 56 -13.04 -13.75 -0.95
C GLU A 56 -13.85 -15.01 -0.63
N PHE A 57 -14.26 -15.16 0.64
CA PHE A 57 -15.12 -16.24 1.06
C PHE A 57 -16.43 -16.19 0.25
N LYS A 58 -16.61 -17.14 -0.67
CA LYS A 58 -17.89 -17.37 -1.36
C LYS A 58 -18.65 -18.42 -0.57
N ARG A 59 -19.81 -18.04 -0.04
CA ARG A 59 -20.74 -18.97 0.59
C ARG A 59 -21.29 -19.87 -0.52
N GLU A 60 -21.03 -21.16 -0.46
CA GLU A 60 -21.71 -22.12 -1.33
C GLU A 60 -23.21 -22.08 -0.99
N GLU A 61 -24.04 -21.84 -2.01
CA GLU A 61 -25.48 -22.04 -1.92
C GLU A 61 -25.74 -23.53 -1.82
N LEU A 62 -25.77 -24.06 -0.60
CA LEU A 62 -26.34 -25.37 -0.35
C LEU A 62 -27.84 -25.27 -0.59
N ASP A 63 -28.30 -25.74 -1.75
CA ASP A 63 -29.72 -25.92 -2.03
C ASP A 63 -30.26 -27.01 -1.10
N ARG A 64 -30.80 -26.56 0.04
CA ARG A 64 -31.33 -27.43 1.10
C ARG A 64 -32.82 -27.69 0.92
N PHE A 65 -33.34 -27.75 -0.31
CA PHE A 65 -34.74 -28.10 -0.57
C PHE A 65 -34.96 -28.87 -1.89
N SER A 66 -34.05 -29.79 -2.25
CA SER A 66 -34.33 -30.84 -3.25
C SER A 66 -34.92 -32.09 -2.61
#